data_AF-A0A927SQP2-F1
#
_entry.id   AF-A0A927SQP2-F1
#
_cell.length_a   1.000
_cell.length_b   1.000
_cell.length_c   1.000
_cell.angle_alpha   90.00
_cell.angle_beta   90.00
_cell.angle_gamma   90.00
#
_symmetry.space_group_name_H-M   'P 1'
#
loop_
_entity.id
_entity.type
_entity.pdbx_description
1 polymer ?
#
loop_
_entity_poly.entity_id
_entity_poly.type
_entity_poly.pdbx_seq_one_letter_code
_entity_poly.pdbx_strand_id
1 'polypeptide(L)'
;MRLVYTKPKLKDLSQGSRIAFVRQFRMFTQDDVSDKLGLTGECKRRTMTRYETGERNPKFERLKEIAEILNVNINSIKFYDYKEPLDIIYTLMWLEELLPNYNVDLYNVPNINEDSILLLKRCITEWNYMKLKRAKREISYQDYIEWKLNYSIFEGRE
;
A
#
# COMPACT_ATOMS: atom_id res chain seq x y z
N MET A 1 -8.04 -20.08 20.70
CA MET A 1 -6.73 -19.41 20.64
C MET A 1 -6.98 -17.94 20.32
N ARG A 2 -6.70 -16.99 21.23
CA ARG A 2 -6.86 -15.56 20.92
C ARG A 2 -5.73 -15.18 19.96
N LEU A 3 -6.07 -14.87 18.71
CA LEU A 3 -5.13 -14.30 17.75
C LEU A 3 -4.70 -12.94 18.31
N VAL A 4 -3.48 -12.86 18.84
CA VAL A 4 -2.89 -11.58 19.23
C VAL A 4 -2.56 -10.86 17.93
N TYR A 5 -3.32 -9.82 17.62
CA TYR A 5 -3.01 -8.96 16.47
C TYR A 5 -1.68 -8.26 16.72
N THR A 6 -0.64 -8.70 16.01
CA THR A 6 0.63 -7.99 15.93
C THR A 6 0.60 -7.09 14.72
N LYS A 7 0.73 -5.77 14.94
CA LYS A 7 0.88 -4.80 13.85
C LYS A 7 2.01 -5.27 12.91
N PRO A 8 1.76 -5.40 11.59
CA PRO A 8 2.80 -5.77 10.64
C PRO A 8 3.89 -4.70 10.60
N LYS A 9 5.14 -5.14 10.38
CA LYS A 9 6.29 -4.24 10.26
C LYS A 9 6.76 -4.22 8.81
N LEU A 10 6.76 -3.04 8.20
CA LEU A 10 7.36 -2.86 6.88
C LEU A 10 8.89 -2.97 7.00
N LYS A 11 9.50 -3.86 6.22
CA LYS A 11 10.94 -4.09 6.25
C LYS A 11 11.72 -3.04 5.46
N ASP A 12 11.26 -2.77 4.25
CA ASP A 12 11.81 -1.80 3.30
C ASP A 12 10.70 -1.39 2.30
N LEU A 13 11.02 -0.48 1.37
CA LEU A 13 10.06 0.03 0.37
C LEU A 13 9.90 -0.89 -0.86
N SER A 14 10.55 -2.06 -0.88
CA SER A 14 10.47 -2.97 -2.02
C SER A 14 9.03 -3.46 -2.24
N GLN A 15 8.74 -3.88 -3.48
CA GLN A 15 7.45 -4.45 -3.83
C GLN A 15 7.11 -5.66 -2.94
N GLY A 16 8.09 -6.54 -2.72
CA GLY A 16 7.92 -7.74 -1.88
C GLY A 16 7.57 -7.41 -0.44
N SER A 17 8.26 -6.45 0.18
CA SER A 17 7.97 -5.99 1.54
C SER A 17 6.58 -5.38 1.66
N ARG A 18 6.11 -4.63 0.65
CA ARG A 18 4.75 -4.07 0.62
C ARG A 18 3.69 -5.16 0.50
N ILE A 19 3.89 -6.15 -0.38
CA ILE A 19 3.01 -7.33 -0.48
C ILE A 19 2.94 -8.08 0.86
N ALA A 20 4.09 -8.33 1.49
CA ALA A 20 4.17 -9.02 2.78
C ALA A 20 3.42 -8.25 3.88
N PHE A 21 3.59 -6.93 3.93
CA PHE A 21 2.92 -6.06 4.88
C PHE A 21 1.40 -6.14 4.72
N VAL A 22 0.89 -5.99 3.48
CA VAL A 22 -0.56 -6.05 3.21
C VAL A 22 -1.12 -7.42 3.55
N ARG A 23 -0.43 -8.50 3.18
CA ARG A 23 -0.86 -9.87 3.51
C ARG A 23 -1.03 -10.05 5.03
N GLN A 24 -0.03 -9.63 5.81
CA GLN A 24 -0.07 -9.71 7.26
C GLN A 24 -1.15 -8.80 7.86
N PHE A 25 -1.35 -7.61 7.29
CA PHE A 25 -2.42 -6.69 7.66
C PHE A 25 -3.81 -7.30 7.45
N ARG A 26 -3.97 -8.13 6.42
CA ARG A 26 -5.18 -8.93 6.14
C ARG A 26 -5.26 -10.24 6.92
N MET A 27 -4.27 -10.54 7.77
CA MET A 27 -4.17 -11.79 8.53
C MET A 27 -4.13 -13.05 7.67
N PHE A 28 -3.71 -12.95 6.40
CA PHE A 28 -3.50 -14.13 5.56
C PHE A 28 -2.12 -14.74 5.80
N THR A 29 -2.02 -16.06 5.75
CA THR A 29 -0.75 -16.77 5.62
C THR A 29 -0.29 -16.80 4.16
N GLN A 30 0.98 -17.14 3.90
CA GLN A 30 1.46 -17.34 2.53
C GLN A 30 0.71 -18.49 1.85
N ASP A 31 0.35 -19.53 2.60
CA ASP A 31 -0.44 -20.65 2.11
C ASP A 31 -1.86 -20.23 1.72
N ASP A 32 -2.53 -19.40 2.52
CA ASP A 32 -3.89 -18.92 2.21
C ASP A 32 -3.93 -18.16 0.87
N VAL A 33 -2.95 -17.29 0.62
CA VAL A 33 -2.86 -16.55 -0.64
C VAL A 33 -2.51 -17.51 -1.78
N SER A 34 -1.56 -18.42 -1.58
CA SER A 34 -1.22 -19.43 -2.59
C SER A 34 -2.40 -20.32 -2.97
N ASP A 35 -3.24 -20.69 -2.00
CA ASP A 35 -4.46 -21.49 -2.24
C ASP A 35 -5.49 -20.71 -3.05
N LYS A 36 -5.74 -19.45 -2.69
CA LYS A 36 -6.64 -18.57 -3.46
C LYS A 36 -6.13 -18.28 -4.87
N LEU A 37 -4.82 -18.32 -5.08
CA LEU A 37 -4.16 -18.20 -6.39
C LEU A 37 -4.20 -19.49 -7.22
N GLY A 38 -4.81 -20.57 -6.69
CA GLY A 38 -4.91 -21.87 -7.36
C GLY A 38 -3.58 -22.63 -7.45
N LEU A 39 -2.59 -22.29 -6.62
CA LEU A 39 -1.29 -22.96 -6.64
C LEU A 39 -1.38 -24.29 -5.87
N THR A 40 -1.03 -25.39 -6.54
CA THR A 40 -1.09 -26.74 -5.97
C THR A 40 0.31 -27.31 -5.67
N GLY A 41 0.37 -28.33 -4.81
CA GLY A 41 1.59 -29.05 -4.46
C GLY A 41 2.25 -28.63 -3.13
N GLU A 42 3.19 -29.44 -2.67
CA GLU A 42 3.84 -29.29 -1.34
C GLU A 42 4.63 -27.97 -1.19
N CYS A 43 5.02 -27.35 -2.30
CA CYS A 43 5.80 -26.11 -2.31
C CYS A 43 4.98 -24.87 -2.69
N LYS A 44 3.64 -24.90 -2.59
CA LYS A 44 2.76 -23.80 -3.01
C LYS A 44 3.09 -22.45 -2.35
N ARG A 45 3.50 -22.42 -1.08
CA ARG A 45 3.94 -21.18 -0.39
C ARG A 45 5.21 -20.56 -0.96
N ARG A 46 6.06 -21.36 -1.63
CA ARG A 46 7.38 -20.91 -2.13
C ARG A 46 7.23 -19.76 -3.12
N THR A 47 6.15 -19.75 -3.90
CA THR A 47 5.86 -18.65 -4.83
C THR A 47 5.64 -17.33 -4.09
N MET A 48 4.78 -17.33 -3.05
CA MET A 48 4.56 -16.16 -2.21
C MET A 48 5.82 -15.74 -1.45
N THR A 49 6.59 -16.72 -0.94
CA THR A 49 7.90 -16.42 -0.32
C THR A 49 8.82 -15.66 -1.28
N ARG A 50 8.95 -16.12 -2.53
CA ARG A 50 9.80 -15.47 -3.55
C ARG A 50 9.33 -14.07 -3.91
N TYR A 51 8.02 -13.84 -3.96
CA TYR A 51 7.46 -12.51 -4.17
C TYR A 51 7.77 -11.59 -2.99
N GLU A 52 7.56 -12.04 -1.76
CA GLU A 52 7.77 -11.26 -0.55
C GLU A 52 9.24 -10.96 -0.25
N THR A 53 10.16 -11.86 -0.64
CA THR A 53 11.61 -11.65 -0.49
C THR A 53 12.23 -10.83 -1.63
N GLY A 54 11.49 -10.61 -2.72
CA GLY A 54 12.02 -9.96 -3.93
C GLY A 54 12.91 -10.86 -4.78
N GLU A 55 13.01 -12.17 -4.50
CA GLU A 55 13.72 -13.14 -5.37
C GLU A 55 13.05 -13.20 -6.76
N ARG A 56 11.74 -12.96 -6.81
CA ARG A 56 10.97 -12.86 -8.04
C ARG A 56 9.94 -11.75 -7.90
N ASN A 57 9.73 -10.96 -8.95
CA ASN A 57 8.60 -10.01 -8.99
C ASN A 57 7.38 -10.66 -9.68
N PRO A 58 6.15 -10.47 -9.16
CA PRO A 58 4.95 -10.95 -9.82
C PRO A 58 4.72 -10.18 -11.13
N LYS A 59 4.26 -10.89 -12.17
CA LYS A 59 3.76 -10.25 -13.40
C LYS A 59 2.48 -9.46 -13.09
N PHE A 60 2.13 -8.50 -13.94
CA PHE A 60 0.96 -7.64 -13.75
C PHE A 60 -0.34 -8.41 -13.48
N GLU A 61 -0.67 -9.42 -14.29
CA GLU A 61 -1.87 -10.27 -14.11
C GLU A 61 -1.89 -10.93 -12.73
N ARG A 62 -0.76 -11.52 -12.33
CA ARG A 62 -0.62 -12.17 -11.02
C ARG A 62 -0.71 -11.17 -9.88
N LEU A 63 -0.14 -9.99 -10.06
CA LEU A 63 -0.23 -8.91 -9.08
C LEU A 63 -1.67 -8.42 -8.91
N LYS A 64 -2.45 -8.38 -10.01
CA LYS A 64 -3.87 -8.03 -9.97
C LYS A 64 -4.67 -9.06 -9.16
N GLU A 65 -4.47 -10.35 -9.39
CA GLU A 65 -5.08 -11.41 -8.57
C GLU A 65 -4.72 -11.25 -7.08
N ILE A 66 -3.43 -10.96 -6.77
CA ILE A 66 -2.98 -10.72 -5.39
C ILE A 66 -3.69 -9.49 -4.79
N ALA A 67 -3.81 -8.40 -5.54
CA ALA A 67 -4.49 -7.18 -5.09
C ALA A 67 -5.97 -7.44 -4.78
N GLU A 68 -6.65 -8.22 -5.62
CA GLU A 68 -8.05 -8.64 -5.42
C GLU A 68 -8.20 -9.53 -4.19
N ILE A 69 -7.35 -10.55 -4.03
CA ILE A 69 -7.35 -11.43 -2.84
C ILE A 69 -7.12 -10.64 -1.55
N LEU A 70 -6.21 -9.66 -1.60
CA LEU A 70 -5.86 -8.82 -0.46
C LEU A 70 -6.80 -7.62 -0.30
N ASN A 71 -7.78 -7.43 -1.19
CA ASN A 71 -8.70 -6.30 -1.22
C ASN A 71 -7.97 -4.95 -1.05
N VAL A 72 -7.04 -4.67 -1.97
CA VAL A 72 -6.29 -3.41 -2.03
C VAL A 72 -6.23 -2.86 -3.45
N ASN A 73 -6.00 -1.56 -3.57
CA ASN A 73 -5.69 -0.97 -4.87
C ASN A 73 -4.33 -1.50 -5.35
N ILE A 74 -4.25 -1.93 -6.61
CA ILE A 74 -3.00 -2.46 -7.20
C ILE A 74 -1.85 -1.44 -7.10
N ASN A 75 -2.14 -0.14 -7.15
CA ASN A 75 -1.15 0.92 -7.00
C ASN A 75 -0.47 0.92 -5.62
N SER A 76 -1.08 0.33 -4.60
CA SER A 76 -0.45 0.20 -3.28
C SER A 76 0.70 -0.82 -3.26
N ILE A 77 0.65 -1.84 -4.11
CA ILE A 77 1.59 -2.99 -4.09
C ILE A 77 2.34 -3.21 -5.41
N LYS A 78 2.10 -2.41 -6.44
CA LYS A 78 2.82 -2.52 -7.72
C LYS A 78 4.28 -2.11 -7.62
N PHE A 79 5.06 -2.57 -8.58
CA PHE A 79 6.38 -2.00 -8.80
C PHE A 79 6.24 -0.54 -9.25
N TYR A 80 7.00 0.36 -8.64
CA TYR A 80 6.98 1.79 -8.97
C TYR A 80 8.07 2.08 -9.99
N ASP A 81 7.66 2.36 -11.23
CA ASP A 81 8.55 2.85 -12.28
C ASP A 81 8.55 4.38 -12.38
N TYR A 82 7.73 5.04 -11.56
CA TYR A 82 7.64 6.49 -11.39
C TYR A 82 7.21 7.24 -12.66
N LYS A 83 6.54 6.55 -13.59
CA LYS A 83 5.93 7.21 -14.76
C LYS A 83 4.64 7.93 -14.40
N GLU A 84 3.93 7.45 -13.38
CA GLU A 84 2.69 8.05 -12.89
C GLU A 84 2.96 8.82 -11.59
N PRO A 85 2.44 10.04 -11.42
CA PRO A 85 2.60 10.80 -10.17
C PRO A 85 2.08 10.05 -8.93
N LEU A 86 1.11 9.15 -9.11
CA LEU A 86 0.55 8.31 -8.04
C LEU A 86 1.60 7.37 -7.41
N ASP A 87 2.64 6.98 -8.14
CA ASP A 87 3.74 6.16 -7.60
C ASP A 87 4.51 6.92 -6.51
N ILE A 88 4.71 8.22 -6.70
CA ILE A 88 5.36 9.10 -5.74
C ILE A 88 4.49 9.18 -4.48
N ILE A 89 3.19 9.38 -4.65
CA ILE A 89 2.22 9.44 -3.56
C ILE A 89 2.27 8.19 -2.68
N TYR A 90 2.13 7.01 -3.29
CA TYR A 90 2.16 5.77 -2.55
C TYR A 90 3.52 5.55 -1.88
N THR A 91 4.62 5.91 -2.54
CA THR A 91 5.96 5.86 -1.95
C THR A 91 6.04 6.70 -0.68
N LEU A 92 5.51 7.92 -0.69
CA LEU A 92 5.45 8.77 0.51
C LEU A 92 4.59 8.15 1.62
N MET A 93 3.45 7.56 1.26
CA MET A 93 2.57 6.89 2.23
C MET A 93 3.23 5.66 2.88
N TRP A 94 4.01 4.90 2.11
CA TRP A 94 4.81 3.77 2.61
C TRP A 94 6.00 4.24 3.44
N LEU A 95 6.64 5.35 3.05
CA LEU A 95 7.75 5.94 3.80
C LEU A 95 7.31 6.34 5.21
N GLU A 96 6.09 6.83 5.41
CA GLU A 96 5.55 7.10 6.75
C GLU A 96 5.40 5.83 7.60
N GLU A 97 5.09 4.68 6.99
CA GLU A 97 5.03 3.41 7.73
C GLU A 97 6.42 2.91 8.14
N LEU A 98 7.45 3.22 7.33
CA LEU A 98 8.84 2.92 7.66
C LEU A 98 9.45 3.91 8.67
N LEU A 99 9.10 5.19 8.54
CA LEU A 99 9.58 6.31 9.34
C LEU A 99 8.39 7.01 10.01
N PRO A 100 7.94 6.51 11.18
CA PRO A 100 6.85 7.13 11.92
C PRO A 100 7.13 8.61 12.21
N ASN A 101 6.10 9.44 12.12
CA ASN A 101 6.15 10.89 12.36
C ASN A 101 6.89 11.73 11.29
N TYR A 102 7.27 11.15 10.16
CA TYR A 102 7.71 11.94 9.01
C TYR A 102 6.57 12.81 8.45
N ASN A 103 6.92 13.99 7.95
CA ASN A 103 5.99 14.93 7.34
C ASN A 103 6.51 15.44 5.99
N VAL A 104 5.60 15.63 5.04
CA VAL A 104 5.87 16.26 3.74
C VAL A 104 5.19 17.62 3.75
N ASP A 105 5.96 18.68 3.54
CA ASP A 105 5.42 20.04 3.40
C ASP A 105 5.62 20.53 1.96
N LEU A 106 4.54 21.03 1.37
CA LEU A 106 4.52 21.60 0.01
C LEU A 106 4.35 23.12 0.01
N TYR A 107 4.42 23.79 1.16
CA TYR A 107 4.16 25.24 1.28
C TYR A 107 4.99 26.09 0.31
N ASN A 108 6.27 25.74 0.13
CA ASN A 108 7.20 26.46 -0.75
C ASN A 108 7.14 26.01 -2.21
N VAL A 109 6.27 25.06 -2.57
CA VAL A 109 6.12 24.63 -3.97
C VAL A 109 5.26 25.65 -4.70
N PRO A 110 5.83 26.33 -5.73
CA PRO A 110 5.10 27.36 -6.47
C PRO A 110 3.77 26.81 -7.00
N ASN A 111 2.73 27.63 -6.97
CA ASN A 111 1.43 27.23 -7.51
C ASN A 111 1.45 27.36 -9.03
N ILE A 112 2.01 26.35 -9.68
CA ILE A 112 2.03 26.22 -11.13
C ILE A 112 0.77 25.43 -11.52
N ASN A 113 0.08 25.85 -12.58
CA ASN A 113 -1.06 25.13 -13.18
C ASN A 113 -0.59 23.87 -13.93
N GLU A 114 0.26 23.07 -13.31
CA GLU A 114 0.70 21.78 -13.81
C GLU A 114 -0.13 20.71 -13.11
N ASP A 115 -0.80 19.86 -13.89
CA ASP A 115 -1.73 18.86 -13.38
C ASP A 115 -1.09 17.95 -12.32
N SER A 116 0.17 17.59 -12.51
CA SER A 116 0.97 16.79 -11.56
C SER A 116 1.13 17.48 -10.19
N ILE A 117 1.34 18.80 -10.17
CA ILE A 117 1.50 19.58 -8.94
C ILE A 117 0.15 19.75 -8.24
N LEU A 118 -0.91 20.02 -8.99
CA LEU A 118 -2.28 20.10 -8.45
C LEU A 118 -2.69 18.77 -7.81
N LEU A 119 -2.37 17.66 -8.48
CA LEU A 119 -2.63 16.32 -8.00
C LEU A 119 -1.88 16.01 -6.70
N LEU A 120 -0.58 16.33 -6.66
CA LEU A 120 0.25 16.16 -5.47
C LEU A 120 -0.28 16.96 -4.28
N LYS A 121 -0.66 18.23 -4.50
CA LYS A 121 -1.26 19.09 -3.48
C LYS A 121 -2.58 18.54 -2.95
N ARG A 122 -3.46 18.08 -3.85
CA ARG A 122 -4.74 17.47 -3.46
C ARG A 122 -4.51 16.24 -2.58
N CYS A 123 -3.64 15.33 -3.02
CA CYS A 123 -3.36 14.12 -2.27
C CYS A 123 -2.76 14.41 -0.89
N ILE A 124 -1.76 15.30 -0.81
CA ILE A 124 -1.14 15.64 0.47
C ILE A 124 -2.15 16.31 1.41
N THR A 125 -3.08 17.10 0.88
CA THR A 125 -4.18 17.67 1.68
C THR A 125 -5.10 16.57 2.24
N GLU A 126 -5.55 15.63 1.41
CA GLU A 126 -6.39 14.49 1.82
C GLU A 126 -5.67 13.59 2.84
N TRP A 127 -4.37 13.34 2.62
CA TRP A 127 -3.55 12.55 3.53
C TRP A 127 -3.37 13.24 4.89
N ASN A 128 -3.08 14.55 4.90
CA ASN A 128 -2.96 15.33 6.13
C ASN A 128 -4.29 15.37 6.90
N TYR A 129 -5.42 15.46 6.20
CA TYR A 129 -6.74 15.36 6.81
C TYR A 129 -6.93 14.02 7.53
N MET A 130 -6.55 12.89 6.90
CA MET A 130 -6.60 11.57 7.54
C MET A 130 -5.62 11.44 8.72
N LYS A 131 -4.43 12.06 8.65
CA LYS A 131 -3.50 12.13 9.80
C LYS A 131 -4.13 12.87 10.98
N LEU A 132 -4.81 13.99 10.73
CA LEU A 132 -5.49 14.77 11.77
C LEU A 132 -6.63 13.97 12.41
N LYS A 133 -7.46 13.28 11.63
CA LYS A 133 -8.50 12.38 12.16
C LYS A 133 -7.92 11.33 13.09
N ARG A 134 -6.80 10.74 12.71
CA ARG A 134 -6.09 9.77 13.54
C ARG A 134 -5.53 10.39 14.82
N ALA A 135 -4.94 11.58 14.74
CA ALA A 135 -4.43 12.30 15.90
C ALA A 135 -5.55 12.62 16.91
N LYS A 136 -6.74 12.95 16.40
CA LYS A 136 -7.96 13.17 17.20
C LYS A 136 -8.65 11.88 17.66
N ARG A 137 -8.13 10.70 17.29
CA ARG A 137 -8.69 9.37 17.58
C ARG A 137 -10.10 9.16 16.98
N GLU A 138 -10.43 9.86 15.91
CA GLU A 138 -11.70 9.70 15.17
C GLU A 138 -11.70 8.43 14.30
N ILE A 139 -10.51 7.96 13.92
CA ILE A 139 -10.30 6.73 13.13
C ILE A 139 -9.25 5.84 13.79
N SER A 140 -9.39 4.53 13.61
CA SER A 140 -8.41 3.56 14.10
C SER A 140 -7.17 3.48 13.19
N TYR A 141 -6.11 2.78 13.64
CA TYR A 141 -4.98 2.45 12.79
C TYR A 141 -5.41 1.64 11.56
N GLN A 142 -6.37 0.71 11.76
CA GLN A 142 -6.88 -0.15 10.71
C GLN A 142 -7.55 0.70 9.62
N ASP A 143 -8.45 1.61 10.00
CA ASP A 143 -9.16 2.48 9.06
C ASP A 143 -8.19 3.37 8.27
N TYR A 144 -7.13 3.83 8.94
CA TYR A 144 -6.11 4.67 8.32
C TYR A 144 -5.29 3.91 7.27
N ILE A 145 -4.85 2.70 7.58
CA ILE A 145 -4.14 1.85 6.62
C ILE A 145 -5.09 1.39 5.51
N GLU A 146 -6.35 1.09 5.82
CA GLU A 146 -7.38 0.74 4.83
C GLU A 146 -7.51 1.84 3.77
N TRP A 147 -7.63 3.09 4.23
CA TRP A 147 -7.70 4.24 3.35
C TRP A 147 -6.45 4.39 2.47
N LYS A 148 -5.25 4.21 3.06
CA LYS A 148 -3.99 4.28 2.29
C LYS A 148 -3.91 3.19 1.22
N LEU A 149 -4.21 1.94 1.59
CA LEU A 149 -4.08 0.78 0.69
C LEU A 149 -5.11 0.81 -0.46
N ASN A 150 -6.21 1.53 -0.27
CA ASN A 150 -7.25 1.70 -1.27
C ASN A 150 -7.32 3.12 -1.85
N TYR A 151 -6.29 3.94 -1.62
CA TYR A 151 -6.28 5.33 -2.08
C TYR A 151 -6.37 5.39 -3.60
N SER A 152 -7.41 6.03 -4.11
CA SER A 152 -7.51 6.41 -5.51
C SER A 152 -7.79 7.89 -5.59
N ILE A 153 -7.17 8.52 -6.59
CA ILE A 153 -7.56 9.86 -6.98
C ILE A 153 -8.92 9.69 -7.64
N PHE A 154 -9.99 10.09 -6.97
CA PHE A 154 -11.30 10.16 -7.60
C PHE A 154 -11.21 11.16 -8.78
N GLU A 155 -11.12 10.64 -10.00
CA GLU A 155 -11.80 11.28 -11.14
C GLU A 155 -13.29 11.28 -10.80
N GLY A 156 -13.95 12.41 -11.00
CA GLY A 156 -15.28 12.71 -10.45
C GLY A 156 -16.25 11.53 -10.55
N ARG A 157 -16.95 11.25 -9.45
CA ARG A 157 -18.28 10.66 -9.60
C ARG A 157 -19.09 11.66 -10.41
N GLU A 158 -19.59 11.19 -11.55
CA GLU A 158 -20.69 11.81 -12.29
C GLU A 158 -21.85 12.18 -11.37
#